data_AF-A0A811P075-F1
#
_entry.id   AF-A0A811P075-F1
#
_cell.length_a   1.000
_cell.length_b   1.000
_cell.length_c   1.000
_cell.angle_alpha   90.00
_cell.angle_beta   90.00
_cell.angle_gamma   90.00
#
_symmetry.space_group_name_H-M   'P 1'
#
loop_
_entity.id
_entity.type
_entity.pdbx_description
1 polymer ?
#
loop_
_entity_poly.entity_id
_entity_poly.type
_entity_poly.pdbx_seq_one_letter_code
_entity_poly.pdbx_strand_id
1 'polypeptide(L)'
;MGRRGSSDRLEALSLEIERKLQKALISNSQHLQILQQLFADIVLKVDDRARDAIMSENDDGIAPVDEREDGWLCFYEILANHFVKVPESGRRILELIVQLWSQSFAANIFALLFHKWLFEAPLDEKEISLRYSSALVQGATNVFWIDIQTNTRHFLSLYHYLLEDVALVPDRLTKISLQAGRDLFLLLSRFMFFYDQDPLLSSFLEHFPNNNKAFKSQTSWGFLEHFPTFPNSFLVGGPADYFVIELTDLLQKLKIEPVLLHYLSRMSILQGLELRLSTSTRLKACLYSFTSPGGPTYPTRAVRHAAWNTLDLLFPVDGSDDSLDLNLLAACLGRESRHQDGRKAANAYFPD
;
A
#
# COMPACT_ATOMS: atom_id res chain seq x y z
N MET A 1 -14.40 32.34 -20.63
CA MET A 1 -14.81 32.89 -19.31
C MET A 1 -14.96 31.82 -18.21
N GLY A 2 -14.87 30.52 -18.50
CA GLY A 2 -15.09 29.42 -17.52
C GLY A 2 -13.94 29.07 -16.56
N ARG A 3 -12.67 29.08 -17.00
CA ARG A 3 -11.49 28.68 -16.17
C ARG A 3 -11.32 29.41 -14.82
N ARG A 4 -11.94 30.59 -14.63
CA ARG A 4 -11.79 31.39 -13.41
C ARG A 4 -12.58 30.77 -12.23
N GLY A 5 -13.77 30.22 -12.48
CA GLY A 5 -14.67 29.75 -11.40
C GLY A 5 -14.14 28.51 -10.66
N SER A 6 -13.67 27.50 -11.38
CA SER A 6 -13.08 26.29 -10.77
C SER A 6 -11.76 26.58 -10.05
N SER A 7 -10.87 27.38 -10.65
CA SER A 7 -9.60 27.76 -10.01
C SER A 7 -9.83 28.57 -8.71
N ASP A 8 -10.79 29.49 -8.71
CA ASP A 8 -11.11 30.30 -7.53
C ASP A 8 -11.67 29.45 -6.38
N ARG A 9 -12.45 28.39 -6.69
CA ARG A 9 -12.98 27.44 -5.69
C ARG A 9 -11.88 26.57 -5.09
N LEU A 10 -10.95 26.08 -5.91
CA LEU A 10 -9.82 25.26 -5.44
C LEU A 10 -8.85 26.09 -4.59
N GLU A 11 -8.63 27.36 -4.93
CA GLU A 11 -7.86 28.26 -4.09
C GLU A 11 -8.58 28.51 -2.75
N ALA A 12 -9.91 28.70 -2.75
CA ALA A 12 -10.69 28.83 -1.52
C ALA A 12 -10.59 27.58 -0.62
N LEU A 13 -10.64 26.38 -1.20
CA LEU A 13 -10.41 25.12 -0.47
C LEU A 13 -8.99 25.04 0.09
N SER A 14 -7.98 25.46 -0.70
CA SER A 14 -6.59 25.50 -0.27
C SER A 14 -6.39 26.45 0.92
N LEU A 15 -7.01 27.63 0.90
CA LEU A 15 -7.01 28.56 2.04
C LEU A 15 -7.68 27.96 3.28
N GLU A 16 -8.74 27.16 3.13
CA GLU A 16 -9.40 26.53 4.26
C GLU A 16 -8.54 25.42 4.89
N ILE A 17 -7.83 24.64 4.07
CA ILE A 17 -6.81 23.69 4.54
C ILE A 17 -5.71 24.43 5.30
N GLU A 18 -5.20 25.53 4.73
CA GLU A 18 -4.19 26.38 5.35
C GLU A 18 -4.64 26.90 6.73
N ARG A 19 -5.86 27.43 6.84
CA ARG A 19 -6.43 27.88 8.12
C ARG A 19 -6.53 26.76 9.15
N LYS A 20 -6.98 25.57 8.74
CA LYS A 20 -7.10 24.42 9.65
C LYS A 20 -5.73 23.98 10.18
N LEU A 21 -4.71 23.95 9.32
CA LEU A 21 -3.33 23.63 9.72
C LEU A 21 -2.73 24.70 10.64
N GLN A 22 -2.93 25.99 10.35
CA GLN A 22 -2.52 27.08 11.24
C GLN A 22 -3.20 26.99 12.61
N LYS A 23 -4.50 26.70 12.64
CA LYS A 23 -5.24 26.48 13.90
C LYS A 23 -4.66 25.30 14.68
N ALA A 24 -4.29 24.23 13.97
CA ALA A 24 -3.67 23.05 14.56
C ALA A 24 -2.32 23.42 15.23
N LEU A 25 -1.46 24.19 14.56
CA LEU A 25 -0.19 24.67 15.12
C LEU A 25 -0.36 25.48 16.41
N ILE A 26 -1.37 26.35 16.46
CA ILE A 26 -1.62 27.22 17.61
C ILE A 26 -2.26 26.43 18.77
N SER A 27 -3.10 25.44 18.47
CA SER A 27 -3.95 24.76 19.45
C SER A 27 -3.39 23.39 19.84
N ASN A 28 -2.34 23.38 20.65
CA ASN A 28 -1.61 22.15 21.02
C ASN A 28 -2.51 21.06 21.67
N SER A 29 -3.56 21.44 22.41
CA SER A 29 -4.49 20.50 23.05
C SER A 29 -5.52 19.87 22.10
N GLN A 30 -5.81 20.48 20.95
CA GLN A 30 -6.79 20.02 19.97
C GLN A 30 -6.14 19.50 18.68
N HIS A 31 -4.81 19.45 18.64
CA HIS A 31 -4.03 19.21 17.44
C HIS A 31 -4.46 17.93 16.69
N LEU A 32 -4.52 16.82 17.42
CA LEU A 32 -4.97 15.52 16.89
C LEU A 32 -6.36 15.59 16.26
N GLN A 33 -7.32 16.18 16.96
CA GLN A 33 -8.72 16.25 16.51
C GLN A 33 -8.85 17.11 15.25
N ILE A 34 -8.13 18.23 15.19
CA ILE A 34 -8.14 19.12 14.01
C ILE A 34 -7.55 18.41 12.80
N LEU A 35 -6.41 17.73 12.95
CA LEU A 35 -5.80 16.99 11.85
C LEU A 35 -6.65 15.79 11.41
N GLN A 36 -7.28 15.08 12.34
CA GLN A 36 -8.19 14.01 12.01
C GLN A 36 -9.42 14.52 11.24
N GLN A 37 -9.98 15.66 11.64
CA GLN A 37 -11.08 16.29 10.92
C GLN A 37 -10.65 16.75 9.51
N LEU A 38 -9.48 17.39 9.41
CA LEU A 38 -8.92 17.81 8.13
C LEU A 38 -8.70 16.61 7.20
N PHE A 39 -8.15 15.51 7.72
CA PHE A 39 -8.01 14.26 6.98
C PHE A 39 -9.38 13.77 6.49
N ALA A 40 -10.39 13.69 7.37
CA ALA A 40 -11.73 13.26 6.97
C ALA A 40 -12.32 14.13 5.86
N ASP A 41 -12.16 15.46 5.95
CA ASP A 41 -12.65 16.42 4.97
C ASP A 41 -11.97 16.24 3.59
N ILE A 42 -10.67 15.96 3.56
CA ILE A 42 -9.89 15.75 2.33
C ILE A 42 -10.27 14.42 1.64
N VAL A 43 -10.68 13.43 2.42
CA VAL A 43 -11.09 12.09 1.95
C VAL A 43 -12.56 12.08 1.49
N LEU A 44 -13.32 13.15 1.75
CA LEU A 44 -14.71 13.22 1.32
C LEU A 44 -14.85 13.04 -0.19
N LYS A 45 -15.91 12.31 -0.56
CA LYS A 45 -16.30 12.14 -1.94
C LYS A 45 -16.83 13.45 -2.50
N VAL A 46 -16.55 13.69 -3.75
CA VAL A 46 -17.05 14.83 -4.51
C VAL A 46 -18.42 14.46 -5.05
N ASP A 47 -19.45 15.14 -4.55
CA ASP A 47 -20.84 14.98 -4.99
C ASP A 47 -20.97 15.18 -6.51
N ASP A 48 -21.91 14.47 -7.15
CA ASP A 48 -22.08 14.49 -8.62
C ASP A 48 -22.29 15.91 -9.18
N ARG A 49 -23.01 16.77 -8.45
CA ARG A 49 -23.19 18.19 -8.82
C ARG A 49 -21.88 18.99 -8.81
N ALA A 50 -20.99 18.70 -7.87
CA ALA A 50 -19.68 19.32 -7.78
C ALA A 50 -18.73 18.73 -8.82
N ARG A 51 -18.84 17.42 -9.11
CA ARG A 51 -18.12 16.75 -10.19
C ARG A 51 -18.45 17.37 -11.54
N ASP A 52 -19.73 17.52 -11.86
CA ASP A 52 -20.17 18.13 -13.12
C ASP A 52 -19.66 19.56 -13.25
N ALA A 53 -19.71 20.37 -12.18
CA ALA A 53 -19.21 21.73 -12.21
C ALA A 53 -17.68 21.83 -12.37
N ILE A 54 -16.92 20.81 -11.94
CA ILE A 54 -15.45 20.79 -12.03
C ILE A 54 -15.00 20.15 -13.36
N MET A 55 -15.73 19.16 -13.87
CA MET A 55 -15.37 18.40 -15.07
C MET A 55 -15.98 18.97 -16.36
N SER A 56 -17.19 19.56 -16.33
CA SER A 56 -17.79 20.20 -17.53
C SER A 56 -17.03 21.44 -18.02
N GLU A 57 -16.13 21.99 -17.20
CA GLU A 57 -15.29 23.14 -17.57
C GLU A 57 -13.93 22.75 -18.21
N ASN A 58 -13.59 21.46 -18.24
CA ASN A 58 -12.35 20.93 -18.82
C ASN A 58 -12.61 20.20 -20.14
N ASP A 59 -13.02 20.93 -21.18
CA ASP A 59 -13.04 20.44 -22.58
C ASP A 59 -11.63 20.47 -23.21
N ASP A 60 -10.63 19.99 -22.45
CA ASP A 60 -9.27 19.72 -22.91
C ASP A 60 -9.00 18.21 -22.76
N GLY A 61 -9.84 17.38 -23.41
CA GLY A 61 -9.48 16.05 -23.92
C GLY A 61 -8.86 14.99 -23.00
N ILE A 62 -8.88 15.14 -21.67
CA ILE A 62 -8.44 14.09 -20.73
C ILE A 62 -9.53 13.91 -19.67
N ALA A 63 -10.65 13.33 -20.09
CA ALA A 63 -11.39 12.49 -19.17
C ALA A 63 -10.43 11.34 -18.81
N PRO A 64 -10.20 11.02 -17.53
CA PRO A 64 -9.71 9.68 -17.23
C PRO A 64 -10.81 8.76 -17.72
N VAL A 65 -10.56 8.07 -18.85
CA VAL A 65 -11.33 6.90 -19.25
C VAL A 65 -10.97 5.84 -18.24
N ASP A 66 -11.54 5.99 -17.06
CA ASP A 66 -11.46 4.99 -16.03
C ASP A 66 -12.80 4.31 -16.06
N GLU A 67 -12.83 3.15 -16.71
CA GLU A 67 -13.83 2.11 -16.54
C GLU A 67 -13.77 1.56 -15.10
N ARG A 68 -13.64 2.43 -14.08
CA ARG A 68 -13.70 2.07 -12.67
C ARG A 68 -15.14 1.66 -12.39
N GLU A 69 -15.33 0.39 -12.03
CA GLU A 69 -16.60 -0.08 -11.45
C GLU A 69 -17.01 0.78 -10.22
N ASP A 70 -16.02 1.38 -9.54
CA ASP A 70 -16.18 2.30 -8.40
C ASP A 70 -15.79 3.77 -8.76
N GLY A 71 -16.46 4.37 -9.76
CA GLY A 71 -16.21 5.73 -10.27
C GLY A 71 -16.45 6.89 -9.29
N TRP A 72 -15.78 6.90 -8.13
CA TRP A 72 -15.83 7.97 -7.13
C TRP A 72 -14.58 8.83 -7.18
N LEU A 73 -14.77 10.15 -7.17
CA LEU A 73 -13.70 11.15 -7.11
C LEU A 73 -13.65 11.73 -5.70
N CYS A 74 -12.49 11.70 -5.04
CA CYS A 74 -12.29 12.32 -3.73
C CYS A 74 -11.63 13.70 -3.84
N PHE A 75 -11.81 14.58 -2.84
CA PHE A 75 -11.24 15.93 -2.89
C PHE A 75 -9.71 15.93 -2.99
N TYR A 76 -9.03 14.97 -2.35
CA TYR A 76 -7.57 14.87 -2.43
C TYR A 76 -7.05 14.69 -3.87
N GLU A 77 -7.79 13.98 -4.72
CA GLU A 77 -7.38 13.74 -6.11
C GLU A 77 -7.37 15.06 -6.91
N ILE A 78 -8.38 15.91 -6.67
CA ILE A 78 -8.49 17.22 -7.30
C ILE A 78 -7.40 18.17 -6.77
N LEU A 79 -7.21 18.19 -5.45
CA LEU A 79 -6.23 19.06 -4.80
C LEU A 79 -4.80 18.69 -5.18
N ALA A 80 -4.46 17.41 -5.28
CA ALA A 80 -3.13 16.96 -5.70
C ALA A 80 -2.80 17.44 -7.12
N ASN A 81 -3.76 17.35 -8.05
CA ASN A 81 -3.60 17.91 -9.40
C ASN A 81 -3.50 19.45 -9.37
N HIS A 82 -4.27 20.11 -8.51
CA HIS A 82 -4.25 21.57 -8.38
C HIS A 82 -2.89 22.06 -7.90
N PHE A 83 -2.29 21.43 -6.88
CA PHE A 83 -0.99 21.85 -6.35
C PHE A 83 0.16 21.64 -7.33
N VAL A 84 0.06 20.69 -8.27
CA VAL A 84 1.01 20.60 -9.40
C VAL A 84 0.87 21.80 -10.33
N LYS A 85 -0.36 22.21 -10.66
CA LYS A 85 -0.65 23.34 -11.56
C LYS A 85 -0.36 24.71 -10.93
N VAL A 86 -0.59 24.84 -9.62
CA VAL A 86 -0.39 26.07 -8.84
C VAL A 86 0.52 25.76 -7.63
N PRO A 87 1.84 25.68 -7.83
CA PRO A 87 2.76 25.26 -6.77
C PRO A 87 2.79 26.18 -5.55
N GLU A 88 2.51 27.47 -5.71
CA GLU A 88 2.61 28.45 -4.62
C GLU A 88 1.56 28.23 -3.52
N SER A 89 0.33 27.83 -3.87
CA SER A 89 -0.69 27.49 -2.86
C SER A 89 -0.33 26.21 -2.12
N GLY A 90 0.20 25.22 -2.84
CA GLY A 90 0.73 23.98 -2.28
C GLY A 90 1.90 24.21 -1.32
N ARG A 91 2.85 25.11 -1.65
CA ARG A 91 4.02 25.41 -0.81
C ARG A 91 3.63 25.93 0.57
N ARG A 92 2.67 26.86 0.66
CA ARG A 92 2.20 27.39 1.96
C ARG A 92 1.66 26.28 2.86
N ILE A 93 0.85 25.39 2.30
CA ILE A 93 0.30 24.23 3.03
C ILE A 93 1.41 23.26 3.43
N LEU A 94 2.34 22.98 2.51
CA LEU A 94 3.46 22.08 2.75
C LEU A 94 4.33 22.54 3.93
N GLU A 95 4.68 23.82 3.99
CA GLU A 95 5.46 24.41 5.09
C GLU A 95 4.77 24.19 6.45
N LEU A 96 3.44 24.28 6.50
CA LEU A 96 2.68 24.02 7.72
C LEU A 96 2.68 22.53 8.09
N ILE A 97 2.50 21.64 7.10
CA ILE A 97 2.55 20.20 7.36
C ILE A 97 3.93 19.78 7.86
N VAL A 98 5.02 20.34 7.30
CA VAL A 98 6.39 20.08 7.76
C VAL A 98 6.59 20.47 9.22
N GLN A 99 5.97 21.55 9.70
CA GLN A 99 5.99 21.91 11.13
C GLN A 99 5.21 20.92 12.01
N LEU A 100 4.23 20.22 11.43
CA LEU A 100 3.37 19.24 12.09
C LEU A 100 3.81 17.79 11.87
N TRP A 101 4.98 17.55 11.30
CA TRP A 101 5.39 16.22 10.82
C TRP A 101 5.45 15.13 11.90
N SER A 102 5.72 15.52 13.16
CA SER A 102 5.78 14.60 14.30
C SER A 102 4.41 14.08 14.74
N GLN A 103 3.34 14.59 14.13
CA GLN A 103 1.98 14.41 14.59
C GLN A 103 1.26 13.38 13.72
N SER A 104 0.36 12.61 14.34
CA SER A 104 -0.50 11.67 13.63
C SER A 104 -1.31 12.39 12.55
N PHE A 105 -1.62 11.69 11.46
CA PHE A 105 -2.28 12.20 10.26
C PHE A 105 -1.47 13.18 9.40
N ALA A 106 -0.40 13.83 9.89
CA ALA A 106 0.38 14.76 9.07
C ALA A 106 0.96 14.08 7.82
N ALA A 107 1.60 12.91 7.98
CA ALA A 107 2.10 12.11 6.86
C ALA A 107 0.97 11.62 5.93
N ASN A 108 -0.21 11.30 6.48
CA ASN A 108 -1.37 10.85 5.70
C ASN A 108 -1.90 11.98 4.80
N ILE A 109 -2.10 13.16 5.39
CA ILE A 109 -2.53 14.37 4.68
C ILE A 109 -1.48 14.75 3.63
N PHE A 110 -0.20 14.68 3.98
CA PHE A 110 0.89 14.91 3.03
C PHE A 110 0.81 13.96 1.83
N ALA A 111 0.70 12.65 2.06
CA ALA A 111 0.61 11.67 0.99
C ALA A 111 -0.60 11.93 0.07
N LEU A 112 -1.75 12.27 0.64
CA LEU A 112 -2.96 12.55 -0.14
C LEU A 112 -2.85 13.82 -0.99
N LEU A 113 -2.33 14.91 -0.42
CA LEU A 113 -2.30 16.20 -1.10
C LEU A 113 -1.08 16.38 -2.02
N PHE A 114 0.06 15.76 -1.71
CA PHE A 114 1.34 16.07 -2.37
C PHE A 114 1.97 14.88 -3.10
N HIS A 115 1.29 13.72 -3.22
CA HIS A 115 1.82 12.57 -3.96
C HIS A 115 2.20 12.93 -5.41
N LYS A 116 1.41 13.74 -6.13
CA LYS A 116 1.75 14.18 -7.49
C LYS A 116 2.82 15.26 -7.50
N TRP A 117 2.69 16.23 -6.60
CA TRP A 117 3.60 17.37 -6.50
C TRP A 117 5.05 16.92 -6.34
N LEU A 118 5.32 15.88 -5.55
CA LEU A 118 6.67 15.35 -5.34
C LEU A 118 7.36 14.90 -6.65
N PHE A 119 6.59 14.41 -7.63
CA PHE A 119 7.14 13.86 -8.88
C PHE A 119 6.92 14.76 -10.09
N GLU A 120 6.02 15.73 -10.04
CA GLU A 120 5.66 16.55 -11.20
C GLU A 120 6.07 18.01 -11.06
N ALA A 121 6.22 18.53 -9.83
CA ALA A 121 6.66 19.90 -9.61
C ALA A 121 8.19 20.05 -9.70
N PRO A 122 8.70 21.24 -10.07
CA PRO A 122 10.14 21.53 -10.01
C PRO A 122 10.56 21.73 -8.55
N LEU A 123 11.30 20.76 -8.00
CA LEU A 123 11.87 20.79 -6.64
C LEU A 123 13.40 20.90 -6.72
N ASP A 124 13.98 21.92 -6.10
CA ASP A 124 15.42 22.22 -6.20
C ASP A 124 16.28 21.62 -5.05
N GLU A 125 15.67 21.12 -3.96
CA GLU A 125 16.41 20.68 -2.76
C GLU A 125 16.38 19.16 -2.48
N LYS A 126 17.56 18.52 -2.48
CA LYS A 126 17.72 17.07 -2.32
C LYS A 126 17.41 16.55 -0.90
N GLU A 127 17.73 17.30 0.16
CA GLU A 127 17.51 16.85 1.54
C GLU A 127 16.01 16.85 1.90
N ILE A 128 15.29 17.83 1.37
CA ILE A 128 13.83 17.92 1.44
C ILE A 128 13.18 16.71 0.76
N SER A 129 13.68 16.29 -0.41
CA SER A 129 13.19 15.10 -1.11
C SER A 129 13.26 13.83 -0.25
N LEU A 130 14.32 13.64 0.55
CA LEU A 130 14.43 12.46 1.44
C LEU A 130 13.30 12.39 2.46
N ARG A 131 13.05 13.49 3.18
CA ARG A 131 12.00 13.53 4.21
C ARG A 131 10.62 13.36 3.60
N TYR A 132 10.38 13.99 2.45
CA TYR A 132 9.12 13.88 1.73
C TYR A 132 8.87 12.48 1.20
N SER A 133 9.89 11.84 0.64
CA SER A 133 9.79 10.46 0.15
C SER A 133 9.42 9.49 1.27
N SER A 134 10.07 9.60 2.43
CA SER A 134 9.78 8.75 3.59
C SER A 134 8.35 8.96 4.12
N ALA A 135 7.89 10.21 4.21
CA ALA A 135 6.52 10.47 4.65
C ALA A 135 5.46 10.13 3.63
N LEU A 136 5.75 10.20 2.33
CA LEU A 136 4.86 9.68 1.30
C LEU A 136 4.61 8.19 1.54
N VAL A 137 5.68 7.40 1.70
CA VAL A 137 5.56 5.95 1.93
C VAL A 137 4.86 5.66 3.27
N GLN A 138 5.20 6.38 4.33
CA GLN A 138 4.55 6.20 5.64
C GLN A 138 3.07 6.60 5.60
N GLY A 139 2.75 7.73 4.99
CA GLY A 139 1.39 8.24 4.83
C GLY A 139 0.54 7.31 3.98
N ALA A 140 1.06 6.87 2.83
CA ALA A 140 0.43 5.89 1.95
C ALA A 140 0.20 4.55 2.67
N THR A 141 1.18 4.06 3.44
CA THR A 141 1.03 2.86 4.29
C THR A 141 -0.16 3.00 5.23
N ASN A 142 -0.28 4.14 5.92
CA ASN A 142 -1.35 4.36 6.89
C ASN A 142 -2.73 4.43 6.22
N VAL A 143 -2.86 5.15 5.11
CA VAL A 143 -4.16 5.30 4.42
C VAL A 143 -4.61 4.00 3.76
N PHE A 144 -3.69 3.21 3.20
CA PHE A 144 -4.05 1.89 2.66
C PHE A 144 -4.48 0.91 3.75
N TRP A 145 -3.90 1.01 4.96
CA TRP A 145 -4.39 0.27 6.12
C TRP A 145 -5.79 0.71 6.55
N ILE A 146 -6.14 1.99 6.42
CA ILE A 146 -7.51 2.46 6.67
C ILE A 146 -8.47 1.77 5.70
N ASP A 147 -8.16 1.77 4.40
CA ASP A 147 -8.96 1.09 3.37
C ASP A 147 -9.14 -0.41 3.65
N ILE A 148 -8.09 -1.11 4.07
CA ILE A 148 -8.19 -2.51 4.53
C ILE A 148 -9.15 -2.64 5.72
N GLN A 149 -9.02 -1.76 6.73
CA GLN A 149 -9.83 -1.83 7.95
C GLN A 149 -11.31 -1.52 7.70
N THR A 150 -11.59 -0.59 6.79
CA THR A 150 -12.96 -0.23 6.39
C THR A 150 -13.50 -1.12 5.28
N ASN A 151 -12.67 -1.96 4.67
CA ASN A 151 -12.98 -2.75 3.47
C ASN A 151 -13.56 -1.87 2.35
N THR A 152 -12.92 -0.73 2.12
CA THR A 152 -13.25 0.24 1.06
C THR A 152 -12.00 0.59 0.27
N ARG A 153 -12.17 1.22 -0.89
CA ARG A 153 -11.06 1.54 -1.81
C ARG A 153 -10.95 3.06 -2.05
N HIS A 154 -11.03 3.87 -1.00
CA HIS A 154 -10.96 5.34 -1.12
C HIS A 154 -9.64 5.83 -1.68
N PHE A 155 -8.57 5.09 -1.42
CA PHE A 155 -7.20 5.45 -1.78
C PHE A 155 -6.69 4.70 -3.01
N LEU A 156 -7.59 4.07 -3.77
CA LEU A 156 -7.28 3.39 -5.02
C LEU A 156 -6.54 4.32 -6.00
N SER A 157 -7.00 5.56 -6.16
CA SER A 157 -6.33 6.52 -7.06
C SER A 157 -4.89 6.84 -6.64
N LEU A 158 -4.63 6.94 -5.33
CA LEU A 158 -3.27 7.12 -4.82
C LEU A 158 -2.43 5.86 -5.10
N TYR A 159 -2.98 4.67 -4.88
CA TYR A 159 -2.29 3.41 -5.16
C TYR A 159 -1.89 3.28 -6.63
N HIS A 160 -2.84 3.49 -7.56
CA HIS A 160 -2.57 3.44 -9.00
C HIS A 160 -1.48 4.42 -9.42
N TYR A 161 -1.57 5.68 -8.99
CA TYR A 161 -0.55 6.67 -9.32
C TYR A 161 0.85 6.24 -8.81
N LEU A 162 0.93 5.75 -7.58
CA LEU A 162 2.21 5.29 -7.01
C LEU A 162 2.75 4.05 -7.73
N LEU A 163 1.88 3.17 -8.22
CA LEU A 163 2.26 1.97 -8.95
C LEU A 163 2.64 2.28 -10.39
N GLU A 164 1.69 2.75 -11.18
CA GLU A 164 1.81 2.88 -12.63
C GLU A 164 2.60 4.13 -13.02
N ASP A 165 2.30 5.27 -12.41
CA ASP A 165 2.95 6.53 -12.77
C ASP A 165 4.28 6.74 -12.06
N VAL A 166 4.58 6.04 -10.96
CA VAL A 166 5.83 6.26 -10.20
C VAL A 166 6.74 5.04 -10.21
N ALA A 167 6.27 3.89 -9.70
CA ALA A 167 7.13 2.71 -9.56
C ALA A 167 7.51 2.11 -10.91
N LEU A 168 6.59 2.08 -11.87
CA LEU A 168 6.82 1.56 -13.22
C LEU A 168 7.43 2.59 -14.20
N VAL A 169 7.69 3.82 -13.75
CA VAL A 169 8.31 4.88 -14.58
C VAL A 169 9.69 5.22 -14.01
N PRO A 170 10.79 4.68 -14.58
CA PRO A 170 12.15 4.88 -14.05
C PRO A 170 12.53 6.34 -13.82
N ASP A 171 12.17 7.23 -14.76
CA ASP A 171 12.47 8.67 -14.68
C ASP A 171 11.84 9.32 -13.44
N ARG A 172 10.63 8.92 -13.06
CA ARG A 172 9.94 9.43 -11.87
C ARG A 172 10.50 8.79 -10.60
N LEU A 173 10.84 7.50 -10.64
CA LEU A 173 11.45 6.81 -9.50
C LEU A 173 12.80 7.42 -9.10
N THR A 174 13.58 7.94 -10.05
CA THR A 174 14.87 8.60 -9.72
C THR A 174 14.74 9.89 -8.90
N LYS A 175 13.53 10.47 -8.77
CA LYS A 175 13.28 11.68 -7.98
C LYS A 175 13.28 11.42 -6.46
N ILE A 176 13.08 10.17 -6.06
CA ILE A 176 13.14 9.75 -4.66
C ILE A 176 14.42 8.97 -4.41
N SER A 177 14.82 8.87 -3.14
CA SER A 177 16.03 8.10 -2.81
C SER A 177 15.83 6.61 -3.06
N LEU A 178 16.93 5.91 -3.31
CA LEU A 178 16.92 4.45 -3.50
C LEU A 178 16.25 3.72 -2.31
N GLN A 179 16.44 4.21 -1.08
CA GLN A 179 15.80 3.60 0.09
C GLN A 179 14.28 3.82 0.07
N ALA A 180 13.81 5.04 -0.23
CA ALA A 180 12.38 5.28 -0.35
C ALA A 180 11.75 4.53 -1.52
N GLY A 181 12.49 4.34 -2.63
CA GLY A 181 12.08 3.48 -3.74
C GLY A 181 11.89 2.04 -3.28
N ARG A 182 12.85 1.47 -2.53
CA ARG A 182 12.70 0.14 -1.91
C ARG A 182 11.46 0.06 -1.02
N ASP A 183 11.29 1.03 -0.12
CA ASP A 183 10.16 1.04 0.80
C ASP A 183 8.82 1.19 0.07
N LEU A 184 8.79 1.93 -1.05
CA LEU A 184 7.65 2.06 -1.95
C LEU A 184 7.29 0.72 -2.61
N PHE A 185 8.27 -0.02 -3.14
CA PHE A 185 8.01 -1.33 -3.74
C PHE A 185 7.50 -2.34 -2.72
N LEU A 186 8.04 -2.34 -1.49
CA LEU A 186 7.52 -3.17 -0.39
C LEU A 186 6.08 -2.79 -0.03
N LEU A 187 5.79 -1.48 0.05
CA LEU A 187 4.44 -0.97 0.25
C LEU A 187 3.49 -1.46 -0.85
N LEU A 188 3.82 -1.23 -2.12
CA LEU A 188 2.99 -1.62 -3.25
C LEU A 188 2.73 -3.12 -3.29
N SER A 189 3.76 -3.93 -2.97
CA SER A 189 3.67 -5.39 -2.90
C SER A 189 2.61 -5.85 -1.89
N ARG A 190 2.58 -5.26 -0.69
CA ARG A 190 1.59 -5.61 0.33
C ARG A 190 0.17 -5.44 -0.18
N PHE A 191 -0.13 -4.28 -0.76
CA PHE A 191 -1.53 -3.90 -1.05
C PHE A 191 -2.00 -4.27 -2.46
N MET A 192 -1.15 -4.90 -3.27
CA MET A 192 -1.45 -5.21 -4.68
C MET A 192 -2.71 -6.04 -4.87
N PHE A 193 -2.90 -7.10 -4.07
CA PHE A 193 -4.10 -7.93 -4.19
C PHE A 193 -5.34 -7.19 -3.72
N PHE A 194 -5.25 -6.34 -2.69
CA PHE A 194 -6.41 -5.59 -2.20
C PHE A 194 -7.04 -4.67 -3.26
N TYR A 195 -6.18 -4.07 -4.10
CA TYR A 195 -6.58 -3.17 -5.18
C TYR A 195 -6.71 -3.87 -6.55
N ASP A 196 -6.76 -5.20 -6.59
CA ASP A 196 -6.91 -5.99 -7.83
C ASP A 196 -5.84 -5.72 -8.90
N GLN A 197 -4.63 -5.32 -8.49
CA GLN A 197 -3.52 -5.01 -9.41
C GLN A 197 -2.59 -6.20 -9.69
N ASP A 198 -3.02 -7.42 -9.35
CA ASP A 198 -2.28 -8.64 -9.63
C ASP A 198 -2.09 -8.99 -11.11
N PRO A 199 -2.89 -8.54 -12.10
CA PRO A 199 -2.55 -8.76 -13.52
C PRO A 199 -1.17 -8.22 -13.93
N LEU A 200 -0.67 -7.19 -13.22
CA LEU A 200 0.68 -6.66 -13.42
C LEU A 200 1.78 -7.64 -12.95
N LEU A 201 1.46 -8.60 -12.09
CA LEU A 201 2.33 -9.73 -11.76
C LEU A 201 2.20 -10.87 -12.79
N SER A 202 1.01 -11.12 -13.33
CA SER A 202 0.80 -12.15 -14.35
C SER A 202 1.65 -11.88 -15.59
N SER A 203 1.73 -10.62 -15.99
CA SER A 203 2.59 -10.18 -17.10
C SER A 203 4.07 -10.52 -16.87
N PHE A 204 4.54 -10.52 -15.61
CA PHE A 204 5.90 -10.93 -15.24
C PHE A 204 6.09 -12.44 -15.27
N LEU A 205 5.12 -13.20 -14.74
CA LEU A 205 5.22 -14.65 -14.62
C LEU A 205 5.10 -15.37 -15.96
N GLU A 206 4.36 -14.82 -16.91
CA GLU A 206 4.33 -15.31 -18.30
C GLU A 206 5.68 -15.19 -19.02
N HIS A 207 6.58 -14.32 -18.54
CA HIS A 207 7.90 -14.08 -19.12
C HIS A 207 9.05 -14.85 -18.42
N PHE A 208 8.78 -15.52 -17.30
CA PHE A 208 9.74 -16.43 -16.65
C PHE A 208 9.58 -17.85 -17.21
N PRO A 209 10.62 -18.42 -17.86
CA PRO A 209 10.42 -19.48 -18.83
C PRO A 209 10.28 -20.84 -18.15
N ASN A 210 9.17 -21.54 -18.44
CA ASN A 210 9.27 -22.96 -18.74
C ASN A 210 8.40 -23.30 -19.95
N ASN A 211 9.11 -23.62 -21.05
CA ASN A 211 8.68 -24.29 -22.28
C ASN A 211 8.37 -23.41 -23.50
N ASN A 212 9.36 -23.45 -24.41
CA ASN A 212 9.36 -23.11 -25.83
C ASN A 212 9.69 -21.68 -26.28
N LYS A 213 10.68 -21.68 -27.16
CA LYS A 213 11.25 -20.58 -27.93
C LYS A 213 10.17 -19.79 -28.66
N ALA A 214 10.45 -18.48 -28.77
CA ALA A 214 9.93 -17.54 -29.74
C ALA A 214 8.55 -16.90 -29.45
N PHE A 215 8.53 -15.93 -28.54
CA PHE A 215 7.75 -14.71 -28.75
C PHE A 215 8.36 -13.54 -27.97
N LYS A 216 9.33 -12.83 -28.57
CA LYS A 216 9.63 -11.45 -28.18
C LYS A 216 8.66 -10.57 -28.96
N SER A 217 7.46 -10.34 -28.41
CA SER A 217 6.64 -9.20 -28.80
C SER A 217 6.51 -8.25 -27.60
N GLN A 218 7.42 -7.28 -27.57
CA GLN A 218 7.15 -5.88 -27.28
C GLN A 218 5.80 -5.55 -26.61
N THR A 219 5.73 -5.79 -25.29
CA THR A 219 5.30 -4.89 -24.19
C THR A 219 4.91 -5.76 -23.00
N SER A 220 5.87 -6.05 -22.11
CA SER A 220 5.55 -6.59 -20.79
C SER A 220 6.46 -5.88 -19.79
N TRP A 221 5.85 -5.03 -18.97
CA TRP A 221 6.51 -4.22 -17.95
C TRP A 221 6.17 -4.82 -16.59
N GLY A 222 6.74 -5.99 -16.30
CA GLY A 222 6.43 -6.71 -15.08
C GLY A 222 6.83 -5.89 -13.84
N PHE A 223 5.95 -5.81 -12.84
CA PHE A 223 6.23 -5.10 -11.58
C PHE A 223 7.54 -5.56 -10.93
N LEU A 224 7.84 -6.85 -10.99
CA LEU A 224 9.05 -7.43 -10.40
C LEU A 224 10.34 -7.12 -11.20
N GLU A 225 10.26 -6.71 -12.47
CA GLU A 225 11.44 -6.26 -13.24
C GLU A 225 11.94 -4.90 -12.75
N HIS A 226 11.04 -4.06 -12.26
CA HIS A 226 11.34 -2.72 -11.76
C HIS A 226 11.76 -2.74 -10.29
N PHE A 227 11.71 -3.90 -9.64
CA PHE A 227 12.00 -4.04 -8.23
C PHE A 227 13.45 -3.63 -7.94
N PRO A 228 13.68 -2.69 -7.01
CA PRO A 228 15.03 -2.21 -6.72
C PRO A 228 15.89 -3.32 -6.11
N THR A 229 17.19 -3.29 -6.36
CA THR A 229 18.12 -4.22 -5.72
C THR A 229 18.25 -3.93 -4.23
N PHE A 230 18.32 -4.96 -3.40
CA PHE A 230 18.49 -4.82 -1.95
C PHE A 230 19.90 -5.26 -1.52
N PRO A 231 20.51 -4.61 -0.52
CA PRO A 231 21.85 -4.99 -0.05
C PRO A 231 21.90 -6.42 0.50
N ASN A 232 20.77 -6.91 1.02
CA ASN A 232 20.59 -8.24 1.60
C ASN A 232 19.96 -9.25 0.62
N SER A 233 19.87 -8.96 -0.68
CA SER A 233 19.31 -9.90 -1.67
C SER A 233 20.05 -11.25 -1.70
N PHE A 234 21.35 -11.29 -1.37
CA PHE A 234 22.08 -12.56 -1.23
C PHE A 234 21.51 -13.46 -0.12
N LEU A 235 20.94 -12.88 0.95
CA LEU A 235 20.36 -13.61 2.07
C LEU A 235 18.87 -13.90 1.85
N VAL A 236 18.13 -12.88 1.41
CA VAL A 236 16.66 -12.93 1.31
C VAL A 236 16.20 -13.55 0.00
N GLY A 237 16.90 -13.28 -1.10
CA GLY A 237 16.54 -13.73 -2.44
C GLY A 237 16.25 -12.59 -3.42
N GLY A 238 15.48 -12.91 -4.46
CA GLY A 238 15.14 -12.01 -5.55
C GLY A 238 13.87 -11.19 -5.30
N PRO A 239 13.43 -10.39 -6.28
CA PRO A 239 12.18 -9.62 -6.21
C PRO A 239 10.96 -10.43 -5.78
N ALA A 240 10.83 -11.65 -6.31
CA ALA A 240 9.78 -12.60 -5.96
C ALA A 240 9.77 -12.93 -4.46
N ASP A 241 10.95 -13.12 -3.85
CA ASP A 241 11.06 -13.40 -2.42
C ASP A 241 10.59 -12.22 -1.57
N TYR A 242 11.02 -11.00 -1.89
CA TYR A 242 10.58 -9.79 -1.19
C TYR A 242 9.07 -9.59 -1.31
N PHE A 243 8.52 -9.76 -2.51
CA PHE A 243 7.08 -9.67 -2.74
C PHE A 243 6.31 -10.65 -1.85
N VAL A 244 6.69 -11.93 -1.87
CA VAL A 244 6.02 -12.96 -1.09
C VAL A 244 6.20 -12.76 0.42
N ILE A 245 7.35 -12.26 0.87
CA ILE A 245 7.58 -11.91 2.28
C ILE A 245 6.62 -10.81 2.72
N GLU A 246 6.50 -9.72 1.97
CA GLU A 246 5.59 -8.62 2.30
C GLU A 246 4.13 -9.05 2.31
N LEU A 247 3.73 -9.88 1.34
CA LEU A 247 2.41 -10.50 1.28
C LEU A 247 2.14 -11.38 2.51
N THR A 248 3.10 -12.23 2.87
CA THR A 248 3.00 -13.11 4.05
C THR A 248 2.87 -12.29 5.34
N ASP A 249 3.62 -11.20 5.46
CA ASP A 249 3.60 -10.33 6.64
C ASP A 249 2.32 -9.51 6.75
N LEU A 250 1.72 -9.17 5.61
CA LEU A 250 0.40 -8.59 5.60
C LEU A 250 -0.64 -9.59 6.11
N LEU A 251 -0.67 -10.82 5.56
CA LEU A 251 -1.64 -11.85 5.93
C LEU A 251 -1.70 -12.09 7.44
N GLN A 252 -0.55 -12.20 8.10
CA GLN A 252 -0.46 -12.42 9.55
C GLN A 252 -1.08 -11.29 10.37
N LYS A 253 -1.18 -10.08 9.81
CA LYS A 253 -1.74 -8.89 10.46
C LYS A 253 -3.21 -8.66 10.11
N LEU A 254 -3.73 -9.31 9.05
CA LEU A 254 -5.11 -9.13 8.61
C LEU A 254 -6.10 -9.70 9.63
N LYS A 255 -7.09 -8.89 10.00
CA LYS A 255 -8.20 -9.27 10.89
C LYS A 255 -9.57 -9.20 10.21
N ILE A 256 -9.62 -8.59 9.02
CA ILE A 256 -10.86 -8.38 8.27
C ILE A 256 -11.07 -9.58 7.36
N GLU A 257 -12.06 -10.42 7.69
CA GLU A 257 -12.29 -11.70 7.02
C GLU A 257 -12.53 -11.58 5.49
N PRO A 258 -13.41 -10.68 5.00
CA PRO A 258 -13.60 -10.51 3.55
C PRO A 258 -12.30 -10.16 2.82
N VAL A 259 -11.46 -9.31 3.42
CA VAL A 259 -10.16 -8.96 2.85
C VAL A 259 -9.22 -10.17 2.85
N LEU A 260 -9.14 -10.91 3.95
CA LEU A 260 -8.31 -12.12 4.02
C LEU A 260 -8.72 -13.17 2.97
N LEU A 261 -10.02 -13.41 2.81
CA LEU A 261 -10.56 -14.31 1.77
C LEU A 261 -10.19 -13.85 0.37
N HIS A 262 -10.27 -12.55 0.12
CA HIS A 262 -9.89 -11.96 -1.15
C HIS A 262 -8.39 -12.15 -1.44
N TYR A 263 -7.51 -11.91 -0.46
CA TYR A 263 -6.09 -12.20 -0.65
C TYR A 263 -5.81 -13.67 -0.96
N LEU A 264 -6.44 -14.59 -0.23
CA LEU A 264 -6.27 -16.03 -0.46
C LEU A 264 -6.74 -16.45 -1.86
N SER A 265 -7.83 -15.86 -2.39
CA SER A 265 -8.30 -16.21 -3.73
C SER A 265 -7.36 -15.73 -4.85
N ARG A 266 -6.68 -14.59 -4.66
CA ARG A 266 -5.71 -14.04 -5.64
C ARG A 266 -4.34 -14.71 -5.59
N MET A 267 -4.02 -15.44 -4.52
CA MET A 267 -2.73 -16.14 -4.39
C MET A 267 -2.46 -17.20 -5.44
N SER A 268 -3.47 -17.66 -6.16
CA SER A 268 -3.31 -18.58 -7.29
C SER A 268 -2.29 -18.08 -8.33
N ILE A 269 -2.12 -16.77 -8.46
CA ILE A 269 -1.12 -16.16 -9.33
C ILE A 269 0.32 -16.55 -8.98
N LEU A 270 0.60 -16.93 -7.72
CA LEU A 270 1.95 -17.29 -7.27
C LEU A 270 2.34 -18.73 -7.63
N GLN A 271 1.46 -19.47 -8.30
CA GLN A 271 1.72 -20.86 -8.69
C GLN A 271 2.93 -20.95 -9.62
N GLY A 272 3.85 -21.87 -9.31
CA GLY A 272 5.06 -22.07 -10.11
C GLY A 272 6.15 -21.02 -9.91
N LEU A 273 5.97 -20.06 -8.99
CA LEU A 273 6.98 -19.07 -8.67
C LEU A 273 8.17 -19.73 -7.95
N GLU A 274 9.37 -19.59 -8.52
CA GLU A 274 10.60 -20.05 -7.89
C GLU A 274 11.00 -19.13 -6.73
N LEU A 275 10.78 -19.62 -5.51
CA LEU A 275 11.12 -18.93 -4.26
C LEU A 275 12.27 -19.62 -3.56
N ARG A 276 13.02 -18.86 -2.75
CA ARG A 276 13.93 -19.49 -1.80
C ARG A 276 13.17 -20.37 -0.82
N LEU A 277 13.82 -21.45 -0.39
CA LEU A 277 13.27 -22.37 0.60
C LEU A 277 12.77 -21.63 1.85
N SER A 278 13.55 -20.68 2.39
CA SER A 278 13.15 -19.88 3.55
C SER A 278 11.85 -19.10 3.33
N THR A 279 11.67 -18.53 2.15
CA THR A 279 10.47 -17.74 1.79
C THR A 279 9.27 -18.66 1.60
N SER A 280 9.47 -19.74 0.84
CA SER A 280 8.47 -20.79 0.60
C SER A 280 7.96 -21.41 1.91
N THR A 281 8.87 -21.84 2.80
CA THR A 281 8.54 -22.39 4.11
C THR A 281 7.76 -21.39 4.98
N ARG A 282 8.12 -20.10 4.95
CA ARG A 282 7.40 -19.06 5.71
C ARG A 282 5.98 -18.87 5.21
N LEU A 283 5.77 -18.79 3.89
CA LEU A 283 4.43 -18.69 3.30
C LEU A 283 3.60 -19.93 3.63
N LYS A 284 4.17 -21.13 3.45
CA LYS A 284 3.53 -22.41 3.79
C LYS A 284 3.11 -22.44 5.26
N ALA A 285 3.99 -22.06 6.18
CA ALA A 285 3.68 -21.97 7.61
C ALA A 285 2.53 -21.00 7.92
N CYS A 286 2.54 -19.83 7.29
CA CYS A 286 1.48 -18.84 7.44
C CYS A 286 0.12 -19.39 6.98
N LEU A 287 0.06 -20.02 5.81
CA LEU A 287 -1.17 -20.59 5.29
C LEU A 287 -1.67 -21.76 6.15
N TYR A 288 -0.78 -22.64 6.63
CA TYR A 288 -1.15 -23.70 7.58
C TYR A 288 -1.72 -23.17 8.89
N SER A 289 -1.25 -22.01 9.38
CA SER A 289 -1.83 -21.40 10.57
C SER A 289 -3.31 -21.04 10.38
N PHE A 290 -3.74 -20.76 9.15
CA PHE A 290 -5.13 -20.51 8.81
C PHE A 290 -5.97 -21.77 8.59
N THR A 291 -5.39 -22.97 8.55
CA THR A 291 -6.15 -24.22 8.34
C THR A 291 -6.58 -24.92 9.63
N SER A 292 -5.89 -24.64 10.74
CA SER A 292 -6.08 -25.35 12.01
C SER A 292 -7.30 -24.84 12.80
N PRO A 293 -8.19 -25.74 13.28
CA PRO A 293 -9.16 -25.39 14.30
C PRO A 293 -8.48 -25.36 15.69
N GLY A 294 -7.88 -24.23 16.11
CA GLY A 294 -7.33 -24.14 17.48
C GLY A 294 -6.46 -22.93 17.89
N GLY A 295 -6.98 -21.75 18.29
CA GLY A 295 -6.27 -20.64 18.98
C GLY A 295 -7.02 -19.28 18.98
N PRO A 296 -6.75 -18.31 19.90
CA PRO A 296 -7.69 -17.30 20.47
C PRO A 296 -8.40 -16.31 19.53
N THR A 297 -8.12 -16.33 18.23
CA THR A 297 -8.83 -15.58 17.17
C THR A 297 -9.00 -16.48 15.95
N TYR A 298 -9.97 -17.40 16.03
CA TYR A 298 -10.09 -18.49 15.07
C TYR A 298 -10.50 -18.02 13.67
N PRO A 299 -9.80 -18.45 12.61
CA PRO A 299 -10.24 -18.27 11.23
C PRO A 299 -11.59 -18.97 11.02
N THR A 300 -12.50 -18.34 10.28
CA THR A 300 -13.80 -18.93 9.95
C THR A 300 -13.67 -20.15 9.05
N ARG A 301 -14.75 -20.93 8.91
CA ARG A 301 -14.77 -22.08 7.99
C ARG A 301 -14.41 -21.68 6.56
N ALA A 302 -14.86 -20.51 6.11
CA ALA A 302 -14.55 -19.98 4.79
C ALA A 302 -13.04 -19.73 4.64
N VAL A 303 -12.42 -19.06 5.62
CA VAL A 303 -10.97 -18.80 5.61
C VAL A 303 -10.18 -20.09 5.64
N ARG A 304 -10.55 -21.07 6.47
CA ARG A 304 -9.87 -22.36 6.53
C ARG A 304 -9.92 -23.09 5.19
N HIS A 305 -11.08 -23.09 4.52
CA HIS A 305 -11.25 -23.73 3.22
C HIS A 305 -10.45 -23.01 2.13
N ALA A 306 -10.46 -21.68 2.11
CA ALA A 306 -9.66 -20.90 1.18
C ALA A 306 -8.15 -21.14 1.40
N ALA A 307 -7.70 -21.22 2.67
CA ALA A 307 -6.31 -21.50 3.01
C ALA A 307 -5.88 -22.91 2.56
N TRP A 308 -6.71 -23.93 2.77
CA TRP A 308 -6.45 -25.29 2.25
C TRP A 308 -6.32 -25.30 0.73
N ASN A 309 -7.28 -24.72 0.02
CA ASN A 309 -7.23 -24.63 -1.44
C ASN A 309 -5.97 -23.91 -1.94
N THR A 310 -5.55 -22.85 -1.24
CA THR A 310 -4.36 -22.08 -1.58
C THR A 310 -3.08 -22.90 -1.34
N LEU A 311 -3.00 -23.64 -0.24
CA LEU A 311 -1.89 -24.55 0.05
C LEU A 311 -1.75 -25.63 -1.01
N ASP A 312 -2.84 -26.31 -1.35
CA ASP A 312 -2.83 -27.42 -2.31
C ASP A 312 -2.41 -26.93 -3.72
N LEU A 313 -2.78 -25.69 -4.06
CA LEU A 313 -2.43 -25.08 -5.34
C LEU A 313 -0.97 -24.62 -5.43
N LEU A 314 -0.45 -24.02 -4.35
CA LEU A 314 0.92 -23.48 -4.32
C LEU A 314 1.97 -24.55 -3.98
N PHE A 315 1.61 -25.56 -3.20
CA PHE A 315 2.50 -26.61 -2.72
C PHE A 315 1.86 -27.99 -2.93
N PRO A 316 1.68 -28.42 -4.19
CA PRO A 316 1.10 -29.72 -4.49
C PRO A 316 1.95 -30.82 -3.85
N VAL A 317 1.30 -31.77 -3.18
CA VAL A 317 1.97 -32.92 -2.56
C VAL A 317 2.36 -33.90 -3.66
N ASP A 318 3.51 -33.67 -4.30
CA ASP A 318 4.16 -34.72 -5.07
C ASP A 318 4.64 -35.79 -4.08
N GLY A 319 4.12 -37.01 -4.21
CA GLY A 319 4.05 -38.07 -3.20
C GLY A 319 5.36 -38.65 -2.61
N SER A 320 6.43 -37.87 -2.42
CA SER A 320 7.65 -38.34 -1.75
C SER A 320 8.53 -37.20 -1.21
N ASP A 321 8.22 -36.65 -0.02
CA ASP A 321 9.19 -36.37 1.08
C ASP A 321 8.67 -35.45 2.21
N ASP A 322 7.49 -34.83 2.10
CA ASP A 322 7.11 -33.73 3.01
C ASP A 322 6.48 -34.12 4.37
N SER A 323 6.34 -35.41 4.69
CA SER A 323 5.78 -35.83 5.98
C SER A 323 6.67 -35.48 7.18
N LEU A 324 7.97 -35.26 6.97
CA LEU A 324 8.87 -34.73 7.99
C LEU A 324 8.69 -33.22 8.19
N ASP A 325 8.34 -32.49 7.15
CA ASP A 325 8.32 -31.01 7.14
C ASP A 325 7.10 -30.44 7.88
N LEU A 326 5.94 -31.10 7.77
CA LEU A 326 4.72 -30.76 8.53
C LEU A 326 4.92 -30.91 10.05
N ASN A 327 5.66 -31.94 10.47
CA ASN A 327 5.94 -32.19 11.89
C ASN A 327 6.98 -31.20 12.45
N LEU A 328 7.98 -30.82 11.66
CA LEU A 328 8.95 -29.77 12.00
C LEU A 328 8.30 -28.38 12.07
N LEU A 329 7.42 -28.04 11.13
CA LEU A 329 6.66 -26.79 11.11
C LEU A 329 5.73 -26.65 12.33
N ALA A 330 5.03 -27.73 12.69
CA ALA A 330 4.21 -27.76 13.91
C ALA A 330 5.06 -27.59 15.19
N ALA A 331 6.28 -28.14 15.21
CA ALA A 331 7.21 -28.00 16.34
C ALA A 331 7.81 -26.59 16.47
N CYS A 332 8.02 -25.88 15.35
CA CYS A 332 8.48 -24.49 15.34
C CYS A 332 7.41 -23.52 15.89
N LEU A 333 6.16 -23.66 15.44
CA LEU A 333 5.04 -22.83 15.92
C LEU A 333 4.70 -23.08 17.40
N GLY A 334 4.85 -24.32 17.89
CA GLY A 334 4.65 -24.68 19.30
C GLY A 334 5.72 -24.16 20.28
N ARG A 335 6.83 -23.59 19.79
CA ARG A 335 7.88 -22.98 20.62
C ARG A 335 7.71 -21.47 20.82
N GLU A 336 7.14 -20.75 19.86
CA GLU A 336 6.93 -19.29 20.00
C GLU A 336 5.82 -18.95 21.00
N SER A 337 4.73 -19.73 21.07
CA SER A 337 3.69 -19.55 22.09
C SER A 337 4.19 -19.74 23.52
N ARG A 338 5.19 -20.63 23.74
CA ARG A 338 5.75 -20.87 25.09
C ARG A 338 6.66 -19.75 25.58
N HIS A 339 7.24 -18.95 24.68
CA HIS A 339 8.10 -17.82 25.07
C HIS A 339 7.31 -16.55 25.46
N GLN A 340 6.06 -16.39 24.99
CA GLN A 340 5.21 -15.27 25.38
C GLN A 340 4.47 -15.51 26.72
N ASP A 341 4.10 -16.74 27.05
CA ASP A 341 3.50 -17.07 28.36
C ASP A 341 4.52 -17.10 29.51
N GLY A 342 5.78 -17.45 29.22
CA GLY A 342 6.84 -17.49 30.24
C GLY A 342 7.27 -16.12 30.80
N ARG A 343 6.95 -15.00 30.12
CA ARG A 343 7.27 -13.64 30.60
C ARG A 343 6.16 -13.00 31.46
N LYS A 344 4.96 -13.58 31.53
CA LYS A 344 3.88 -13.10 32.42
C LYS A 344 3.86 -13.78 33.79
N ALA A 345 4.57 -14.89 33.97
CA ALA A 345 4.59 -15.63 35.24
C ALA A 345 5.70 -15.20 36.24
N ALA A 346 6.60 -14.29 35.87
CA ALA A 346 7.77 -13.97 36.69
C ALA A 346 7.66 -12.68 37.55
N ASN A 347 6.51 -11.98 37.55
CA ASN A 347 6.36 -10.69 38.26
C ASN A 347 5.33 -10.70 39.40
N ALA A 348 5.01 -11.87 39.95
CA ALA A 348 4.06 -12.01 41.05
C ALA A 348 4.65 -12.78 42.22
N TYR A 349 5.75 -12.31 42.80
CA TYR A 349 6.19 -12.72 44.14
C TYR A 349 7.05 -11.62 44.74
N PHE A 350 6.46 -10.79 45.62
CA PHE A 350 6.98 -10.35 46.92
C PHE A 350 5.93 -9.43 47.56
N PRO A 351 5.38 -9.77 48.75
CA PRO A 351 4.59 -8.83 49.55
C PRO A 351 5.48 -8.02 50.51
N ASP A 352 4.93 -6.86 50.87
CA ASP A 352 5.34 -5.81 51.82
C ASP A 352 6.45 -4.82 51.41
#